data_AF-A0A444W5X8-F1
#
_entry.id   AF-A0A444W5X8-F1
#
_cell.length_a   1.000
_cell.length_b   1.000
_cell.length_c   1.000
_cell.angle_alpha   90.00
_cell.angle_beta   90.00
_cell.angle_gamma   90.00
#
_symmetry.space_group_name_H-M   'P 1'
#
loop_
_entity.id
_entity.type
_entity.pdbx_description
1 polymer ?
#
loop_
_entity_poly.entity_id
_entity_poly.type
_entity_poly.pdbx_seq_one_letter_code
_entity_poly.pdbx_strand_id
1 'polypeptide(L)'
;MLEIHNSINSYSNELSEDITYPPGSELTEAEKEELRKINNNSVLKSALQKITADTAASVVFDIFCLIDGVTNPAGEWTGIKLEDMGEDEELESEEMLHDKFYETYGDWQENNE
;
A
#
# COMPACT_ATOMS: atom_id res chain seq x y z
N MET A 1 3.39 -10.35 2.80
CA MET A 1 3.99 -9.13 2.20
C MET A 1 3.89 -9.15 0.68
N LEU A 2 4.42 -10.18 0.01
CA LEU A 2 4.32 -10.35 -1.45
C LEU A 2 2.87 -10.22 -2.00
N GLU A 3 1.85 -10.78 -1.35
CA GLU A 3 0.46 -10.65 -1.82
C GLU A 3 -0.08 -9.21 -1.72
N ILE A 4 0.32 -8.45 -0.70
CA ILE A 4 -0.06 -7.03 -0.54
C ILE A 4 0.63 -6.20 -1.62
N HIS A 5 1.92 -6.41 -1.82
CA HIS A 5 2.68 -5.75 -2.88
C HIS A 5 2.10 -6.05 -4.28
N ASN A 6 1.80 -7.32 -4.58
CA ASN A 6 1.18 -7.73 -5.85
C ASN A 6 -0.19 -7.08 -6.06
N SER A 7 -0.99 -6.95 -4.99
CA SER A 7 -2.27 -6.26 -5.05
C SER A 7 -2.08 -4.78 -5.35
N ILE A 8 -1.21 -4.07 -4.61
CA ILE A 8 -0.89 -2.65 -4.85
C ILE A 8 -0.39 -2.46 -6.28
N ASN A 9 0.51 -3.32 -6.75
CA ASN A 9 1.09 -3.25 -8.09
C ASN A 9 0.04 -3.49 -9.20
N SER A 10 -0.87 -4.45 -8.99
CA SER A 10 -1.99 -4.68 -9.92
C SER A 10 -2.88 -3.44 -10.01
N TYR A 11 -3.18 -2.78 -8.87
CA TYR A 11 -3.99 -1.57 -8.85
C TYR A 11 -3.26 -0.34 -9.39
N SER A 12 -1.93 -0.27 -9.30
CA SER A 12 -1.16 0.85 -9.84
C SER A 12 -0.89 0.73 -11.33
N ASN A 13 -0.84 -0.48 -11.90
CA ASN A 13 -0.52 -0.67 -13.32
C ASN A 13 -1.71 -0.50 -14.26
N GLU A 14 -2.92 -0.72 -13.77
CA GLU A 14 -4.16 -0.54 -14.53
C GLU A 14 -5.02 0.56 -13.93
N LEU A 15 -5.37 1.57 -14.74
CA LEU A 15 -6.38 2.55 -14.36
C LEU A 15 -7.75 1.85 -14.39
N SER A 16 -8.16 1.32 -13.24
CA SER A 16 -9.50 0.77 -13.05
C SER A 16 -10.52 1.90 -12.87
N GLU A 17 -11.65 1.81 -13.57
CA GLU A 17 -12.82 2.68 -13.34
C GLU A 17 -13.71 2.13 -12.18
N ASP A 18 -13.43 0.92 -11.68
CA ASP A 18 -14.21 0.24 -10.64
C ASP A 18 -13.65 0.55 -9.24
N ILE A 19 -14.12 1.65 -8.66
CA ILE A 19 -13.86 2.01 -7.26
C ILE A 19 -15.02 1.49 -6.40
N THR A 20 -14.74 0.52 -5.53
CA THR A 20 -15.75 -0.16 -4.68
C THR A 20 -15.70 0.27 -3.21
N TYR A 21 -14.64 0.97 -2.79
CA TYR A 21 -14.46 1.40 -1.41
C TYR A 21 -13.71 2.75 -1.34
N PRO A 22 -14.08 3.65 -0.41
CA PRO A 22 -15.25 3.57 0.47
C PRO A 22 -16.58 3.70 -0.31
N PRO A 23 -17.71 3.24 0.24
CA PRO A 23 -19.01 3.41 -0.41
C PRO A 23 -19.29 4.88 -0.73
N GLY A 24 -19.83 5.18 -1.92
CA GLY A 24 -20.05 6.56 -2.36
C GLY A 24 -18.87 7.21 -3.10
N SER A 25 -17.82 6.43 -3.40
CA SER A 25 -16.63 6.89 -4.13
C SER A 25 -16.69 6.56 -5.62
N GLU A 26 -17.86 6.18 -6.14
CA GLU A 26 -18.02 5.81 -7.53
C GLU A 26 -17.72 7.01 -8.44
N LEU A 27 -16.92 6.77 -9.47
CA LEU A 27 -16.61 7.79 -10.45
C LEU A 27 -17.87 8.17 -11.24
N THR A 28 -18.11 9.47 -11.36
CA THR A 28 -19.10 10.01 -12.29
C THR A 28 -18.67 9.75 -13.74
N GLU A 29 -19.63 9.76 -14.66
CA GLU A 29 -19.33 9.60 -16.10
C GLU A 29 -18.41 10.71 -16.64
N ALA A 30 -18.49 11.91 -16.06
CA ALA A 30 -17.60 13.01 -16.41
C ALA A 30 -16.16 12.75 -15.95
N GLU A 31 -15.97 12.22 -14.74
CA GLU A 31 -14.64 11.87 -14.21
C GLU A 31 -14.01 10.73 -15.02
N LYS A 32 -14.80 9.70 -15.40
CA LYS A 32 -14.34 8.61 -16.28
C LYS A 32 -13.86 9.14 -17.63
N GLU A 33 -14.59 10.08 -18.23
CA GLU A 33 -14.21 10.67 -19.51
C GLU A 33 -12.91 11.49 -19.42
N GLU A 34 -12.70 12.23 -18.33
CA GLU A 34 -11.41 12.92 -18.10
C GLU A 34 -10.26 11.93 -17.88
N LEU A 35 -10.47 10.86 -17.11
CA LEU A 35 -9.46 9.83 -16.87
C LEU A 35 -9.00 9.16 -18.18
N ARG A 36 -9.90 8.93 -19.12
CA ARG A 36 -9.57 8.34 -20.43
C ARG A 36 -8.58 9.18 -21.24
N LYS A 37 -8.51 10.49 -21.03
CA LYS A 37 -7.56 11.39 -21.72
C LYS A 37 -6.12 11.13 -21.29
N ILE A 38 -5.90 10.57 -20.09
CA ILE A 38 -4.57 10.23 -19.56
C ILE A 38 -3.90 9.13 -20.39
N ASN A 39 -4.66 8.22 -21.00
CA ASN A 39 -4.10 7.12 -21.79
C ASN A 39 -3.22 7.57 -22.96
N ASN A 40 -3.43 8.78 -23.49
CA ASN A 40 -2.61 9.34 -24.56
C ASN A 40 -1.38 10.13 -24.07
N ASN A 41 -1.16 10.21 -22.74
CA ASN A 41 -0.03 10.91 -22.14
C ASN A 41 0.72 9.96 -21.19
N SER A 42 1.72 9.26 -21.74
CA SER A 42 2.51 8.26 -21.01
C SER A 42 3.24 8.83 -19.78
N VAL A 43 3.68 10.09 -19.84
CA VAL A 43 4.36 10.76 -18.72
C VAL A 43 3.39 11.01 -17.57
N LEU A 44 2.22 11.58 -17.88
CA LEU A 44 1.17 11.82 -16.88
C LEU A 44 0.65 10.51 -16.29
N LYS A 45 0.46 9.49 -17.14
CA LYS A 45 0.07 8.15 -16.69
C LYS A 45 1.09 7.62 -15.68
N SER A 46 2.38 7.62 -16.03
CA SER A 46 3.44 7.15 -15.12
C SER A 46 3.48 7.94 -13.81
N ALA A 47 3.32 9.27 -13.86
CA ALA A 47 3.30 10.10 -12.66
C ALA A 47 2.14 9.73 -11.73
N LEU A 48 0.93 9.55 -12.27
CA LEU A 48 -0.25 9.15 -11.48
C LEU A 48 -0.09 7.74 -10.90
N GLN A 49 0.46 6.79 -11.66
CA GLN A 49 0.72 5.45 -11.16
C GLN A 49 1.68 5.46 -9.96
N LYS A 50 2.75 6.27 -10.03
CA LYS A 50 3.70 6.43 -8.91
C LYS A 50 3.05 7.06 -7.68
N ILE A 51 2.23 8.10 -7.87
CA ILE A 51 1.52 8.76 -6.77
C ILE A 51 0.54 7.79 -6.10
N THR A 52 -0.24 7.03 -6.88
CA THR A 52 -1.19 6.05 -6.34
C THR A 52 -0.48 4.93 -5.61
N ALA A 53 0.61 4.39 -6.18
CA ALA A 53 1.41 3.36 -5.53
C ALA A 53 2.01 3.84 -4.20
N ASP A 54 2.59 5.04 -4.18
CA ASP A 54 3.15 5.67 -2.96
C ASP A 54 2.07 5.91 -1.90
N THR A 55 0.93 6.45 -2.30
CA THR A 55 -0.19 6.71 -1.37
C THR A 55 -0.75 5.42 -0.78
N ALA A 56 -0.85 4.35 -1.57
CA ALA A 56 -1.34 3.06 -1.07
C ALA A 56 -0.30 2.34 -0.19
N ALA A 57 0.97 2.35 -0.60
CA ALA A 57 2.03 1.66 0.12
C ALA A 57 2.40 2.35 1.44
N SER A 58 2.42 3.69 1.48
CA SER A 58 2.74 4.47 2.69
C SER A 58 1.80 4.17 3.85
N VAL A 59 0.49 4.08 3.59
CA VAL A 59 -0.51 3.73 4.62
C VAL A 59 -0.24 2.35 5.23
N VAL A 60 0.10 1.37 4.39
CA VAL A 60 0.42 0.00 4.84
C VAL A 60 1.73 -0.01 5.63
N PHE A 61 2.76 0.68 5.13
CA PHE A 61 4.04 0.81 5.80
C PHE A 61 3.89 1.45 7.19
N ASP A 62 3.12 2.53 7.29
CA ASP A 62 2.86 3.21 8.57
C ASP A 62 2.14 2.30 9.57
N ILE A 63 1.18 1.48 9.11
CA ILE A 63 0.52 0.48 9.95
C ILE A 63 1.54 -0.55 10.47
N PHE A 64 2.46 -1.02 9.62
CA PHE A 64 3.51 -1.94 10.07
C PHE A 64 4.46 -1.28 11.05
N CYS A 65 4.86 -0.03 10.82
CA CYS A 65 5.66 0.73 11.77
C CYS A 65 4.97 0.85 13.14
N LEU A 66 3.64 0.99 13.18
CA LEU A 66 2.87 1.03 14.43
C LEU A 66 2.84 -0.34 15.11
N ILE A 67 2.67 -1.43 14.35
CA ILE A 67 2.66 -2.81 14.87
C ILE A 67 4.05 -3.19 15.42
N ASP A 68 5.11 -2.85 14.69
CA ASP A 68 6.51 -3.10 15.07
C ASP A 68 6.98 -2.17 16.21
N GLY A 69 6.17 -1.18 16.60
CA GLY A 69 6.49 -0.25 17.69
C GLY A 69 7.61 0.74 17.37
N VAL A 70 7.91 0.97 16.08
CA VAL A 70 8.97 1.88 15.61
C VAL A 70 8.44 3.28 15.28
N THR A 71 7.12 3.48 15.29
CA THR A 71 6.50 4.80 15.17
C THR A 71 5.42 5.02 16.24
N ASN A 72 5.10 6.29 16.47
CA ASN A 72 4.00 6.68 17.35
C ASN A 72 2.76 7.04 16.50
N PRO A 73 1.56 6.69 16.96
CA PRO A 73 0.34 7.11 16.32
C PRO A 73 0.14 8.62 16.43
N ALA A 74 -0.48 9.22 15.43
CA ALA A 74 -0.84 10.63 15.45
C ALA A 74 -2.06 10.87 16.38
N GLY A 75 -1.85 11.51 17.53
CA GLY A 75 -2.90 11.88 18.49
C GLY A 75 -3.02 10.95 19.70
N GLU A 76 -4.11 11.08 20.47
CA GLU A 76 -4.42 10.16 21.57
C GLU A 76 -4.86 8.80 21.00
N TRP A 77 -3.98 7.82 21.06
CA TRP A 77 -4.24 6.45 20.63
C TRP A 77 -4.66 5.60 21.80
N THR A 78 -5.87 5.05 21.77
CA THR A 78 -6.41 4.18 22.82
C THR A 78 -5.90 2.73 22.73
N GLY A 79 -5.02 2.41 21.77
CA GLY A 79 -4.41 1.08 21.64
C GLY A 79 -5.20 0.13 20.75
N ILE A 80 -4.59 -0.36 19.68
CA ILE A 80 -4.79 -1.74 19.23
C ILE A 80 -3.42 -2.40 19.40
N LYS A 81 -3.35 -3.44 20.24
CA LYS A 81 -2.17 -4.28 20.41
C LYS A 81 -2.50 -5.63 19.78
N LEU A 82 -1.71 -6.05 18.81
CA LEU A 82 -1.73 -7.44 18.35
C LEU A 82 -0.86 -8.21 19.35
N GLU A 83 -1.50 -9.02 20.20
CA GLU A 83 -0.80 -9.98 21.06
C GLU A 83 -0.85 -11.33 20.36
N ASP A 84 0.33 -11.90 20.10
CA ASP A 84 0.40 -13.30 19.68
C ASP A 84 -0.01 -14.19 20.86
N MET A 85 -0.97 -15.08 20.64
CA MET A 85 -1.53 -15.95 21.69
C MET A 85 -0.82 -17.31 21.71
N GLY A 86 0.52 -17.29 21.62
CA GLY A 86 1.39 -18.47 21.69
C GLY A 86 2.17 -18.48 23.01
N GLU A 87 2.08 -19.56 23.77
CA GLU A 87 2.65 -19.66 25.13
C GLU A 87 4.17 -19.88 25.19
N ASP A 88 4.88 -20.15 24.09
CA ASP A 88 6.30 -20.51 24.15
C ASP A 88 7.02 -20.24 22.81
N GLU A 89 7.44 -19.01 22.51
CA GLU A 89 8.50 -18.82 21.50
C GLU A 89 9.54 -17.80 22.00
N GLU A 90 10.76 -18.28 22.20
CA GLU A 90 11.95 -17.47 22.35
C GLU A 90 12.05 -16.56 21.12
N LEU A 91 11.84 -15.25 21.33
CA LEU A 91 11.91 -14.21 20.29
C LEU A 91 13.35 -14.12 19.72
N GLU A 92 13.74 -15.08 18.90
CA GLU A 92 14.78 -14.85 17.90
C GLU A 92 14.31 -13.69 17.04
N SER A 93 15.14 -12.64 16.93
CA SER A 93 14.84 -11.36 16.28
C SER A 93 13.83 -11.50 15.14
N GLU A 94 12.55 -11.31 15.45
CA GLU A 94 11.50 -11.35 14.45
C GLU A 94 11.77 -10.19 13.50
N GLU A 95 12.10 -10.51 12.26
CA GLU A 95 12.31 -9.52 11.21
C GLU A 95 11.07 -8.62 11.14
N MET A 96 11.29 -7.32 11.32
CA MET A 96 10.22 -6.32 11.45
C MET A 96 9.36 -6.28 10.19
N LEU A 97 8.05 -6.12 10.36
CA LEU A 97 7.10 -6.10 9.24
C LEU A 97 7.39 -4.95 8.27
N HIS A 98 7.75 -3.76 8.77
CA HIS A 98 8.07 -2.60 7.94
C HIS A 98 9.33 -2.84 7.08
N ASP A 99 10.36 -3.47 7.64
CA ASP A 99 11.59 -3.82 6.90
C ASP A 99 11.29 -4.85 5.81
N LYS A 100 10.57 -5.93 6.15
CA LYS A 100 10.09 -6.92 5.17
C LYS A 100 9.25 -6.30 4.07
N PHE A 101 8.41 -5.31 4.39
CA PHE A 101 7.59 -4.64 3.40
C PHE A 101 8.46 -3.88 2.41
N TYR A 102 9.41 -3.11 2.95
CA TYR A 102 10.31 -2.28 2.17
C TYR A 102 11.19 -3.13 1.26
N GLU A 103 11.75 -4.22 1.77
CA GLU A 103 12.58 -5.15 1.01
C GLU A 103 11.84 -5.76 -0.18
N THR A 104 10.55 -6.12 -0.03
CA THR A 104 9.76 -6.66 -1.15
C THR A 104 9.60 -5.68 -2.32
N TYR A 105 9.69 -4.37 -2.08
CA TYR A 105 9.73 -3.39 -3.17
C TYR A 105 11.08 -3.45 -3.92
N GLY A 106 12.19 -3.61 -3.20
CA GLY A 106 13.51 -3.82 -3.79
C GLY A 106 13.56 -5.07 -4.66
N ASP A 107 13.09 -6.20 -4.13
CA ASP A 107 12.98 -7.46 -4.87
C ASP A 107 12.13 -7.30 -6.14
N TRP A 108 11.01 -6.56 -6.06
CA TRP A 108 10.19 -6.29 -7.23
C TRP A 108 10.92 -5.47 -8.27
N GLN A 109 11.61 -4.39 -7.87
CA GLN A 109 12.33 -3.52 -8.80
C GLN A 109 13.41 -4.30 -9.56
N GLU A 110 14.17 -5.16 -8.88
CA GLU A 110 15.17 -6.02 -9.50
C GLU A 110 14.58 -7.04 -10.50
N ASN A 111 13.34 -7.48 -10.29
CA ASN A 111 12.65 -8.46 -11.13
C ASN A 111 11.81 -7.84 -12.26
N ASN A 112 11.64 -6.50 -12.30
CA ASN A 112 10.74 -5.80 -13.24
C ASN A 112 11.38 -4.62 -13.98
N GLU A 113 12.70 -4.39 -13.82
CA GLU A 113 13.52 -3.56 -14.73
C GLU A 113 14.00 -4.35 -15.97
#